data_AF-A0A392Q6J0-F1
#
_entry.id   AF-A0A392Q6J0-F1
#
_cell.length_a   1.000
_cell.length_b   1.000
_cell.length_c   1.000
_cell.angle_alpha   90.00
_cell.angle_beta   90.00
_cell.angle_gamma   90.00
#
_symmetry.space_group_name_H-M   'P 1'
#
loop_
_entity.id
_entity.type
_entity.pdbx_description
1 polymer ?
#
loop_
_entity_poly.entity_id
_entity_poly.type
_entity_poly.pdbx_seq_one_letter_code
_entity_poly.pdbx_strand_id
1 'polypeptide(L)'
;MSGLYEQVSDASEYLERTFLSPASTRAIDLIRKWMEDAGLRTWVDQMGNVHGRVEGANANTEALLIGSHMDTVIDAGKFDGALGIVSAISALKVMHV
;
A
#
# COMPACT_ATOMS: atom_id res chain seq x y z
N MET A 1 -8.11 12.91 19.61
CA MET A 1 -6.98 12.32 18.85
C MET A 1 -7.09 10.80 18.75
N SER A 2 -7.85 10.13 19.63
CA SER A 2 -8.25 8.73 19.47
C SER A 2 -8.95 8.48 18.13
N GLY A 3 -8.45 7.54 17.35
CA GLY A 3 -9.08 7.05 16.11
C GLY A 3 -8.32 7.32 14.81
N LEU A 4 -7.30 8.20 14.81
CA LEU A 4 -6.54 8.46 13.57
C LEU A 4 -5.76 7.24 13.08
N TYR A 5 -5.33 6.38 14.01
CA TYR A 5 -4.40 5.28 13.73
C TYR A 5 -5.02 3.88 13.81
N GLU A 6 -6.23 3.70 14.35
CA GLU A 6 -6.85 2.38 14.58
C GLU A 6 -6.89 1.49 13.33
N GLN A 7 -7.05 2.09 12.15
CA GLN A 7 -7.13 1.35 10.90
C GLN A 7 -5.80 0.71 10.50
N VAL A 8 -4.67 1.31 10.85
CA VAL A 8 -3.37 0.99 10.23
C VAL A 8 -2.17 1.06 11.18
N SER A 9 -2.41 1.12 12.50
CA SER A 9 -1.41 1.09 13.56
C SER A 9 -1.82 0.09 14.64
N ASP A 10 -0.84 -0.55 15.27
CA ASP A 10 -1.06 -1.41 16.45
C ASP A 10 -1.03 -0.62 17.76
N ALA A 11 -0.56 0.63 17.73
CA ALA A 11 -0.66 1.57 18.85
C ALA A 11 -1.84 2.54 18.67
N SER A 12 -2.45 2.97 19.79
CA SER A 12 -3.59 3.90 19.77
C SER A 12 -3.18 5.37 19.62
N GLU A 13 -2.03 5.75 20.19
CA GLU A 13 -1.59 7.16 20.29
C GLU A 13 -0.58 7.56 19.20
N TYR A 14 0.11 6.59 18.62
CA TYR A 14 1.15 6.82 17.62
C TYR A 14 1.09 5.80 16.49
N LEU A 15 1.84 6.06 15.41
CA LEU A 15 1.91 5.15 14.27
C LEU A 15 2.99 4.10 14.52
N GLU A 16 2.57 2.85 14.56
CA GLU A 16 3.42 1.67 14.62
C GLU A 16 2.80 0.57 13.78
N ARG A 17 3.49 0.19 12.72
CA ARG A 17 3.10 -0.90 11.83
C ARG A 17 4.34 -1.66 11.42
N THR A 18 4.83 -2.52 12.31
CA THR A 18 6.05 -3.31 12.04
C THR A 18 5.78 -4.45 11.06
N PHE A 19 6.84 -5.02 10.49
CA PHE A 19 6.75 -6.09 9.49
C PHE A 19 5.89 -7.27 9.96
N LEU A 20 4.86 -7.62 9.18
CA LEU A 20 3.90 -8.71 9.43
C LEU A 20 3.11 -8.60 10.74
N SER A 21 3.08 -7.42 11.36
CA SER A 21 2.21 -7.13 12.50
C SER A 21 0.72 -7.15 12.11
N PRO A 22 -0.22 -7.26 13.06
CA PRO A 22 -1.65 -7.13 12.76
C PRO A 22 -2.01 -5.84 12.01
N ALA A 23 -1.36 -4.71 12.30
CA ALA A 23 -1.53 -3.47 11.55
C ALA A 23 -1.03 -3.59 10.11
N SER A 24 0.04 -4.35 9.87
CA SER A 24 0.54 -4.63 8.52
C SER A 24 -0.55 -5.32 7.70
N THR A 25 -1.22 -6.33 8.24
CA THR A 25 -2.32 -7.02 7.56
C THR A 25 -3.49 -6.08 7.26
N ARG A 26 -3.88 -5.21 8.21
CA ARG A 26 -4.93 -4.20 7.97
C ARG A 26 -4.54 -3.23 6.86
N ALA A 27 -3.29 -2.79 6.82
CA ALA A 27 -2.78 -1.90 5.77
C ALA A 27 -2.72 -2.60 4.41
N ILE A 28 -2.33 -3.87 4.34
CA ILE A 28 -2.37 -4.69 3.12
C ILE A 28 -3.78 -4.71 2.55
N ASP A 29 -4.79 -5.02 3.37
CA ASP A 29 -6.19 -5.08 2.92
C ASP A 29 -6.69 -3.72 2.43
N LEU A 30 -6.28 -2.63 3.09
CA LEU A 30 -6.65 -1.27 2.70
C LEU A 30 -6.00 -0.85 1.37
N ILE A 31 -4.70 -1.10 1.21
CA ILE A 31 -3.96 -0.80 -0.01
C ILE A 31 -4.54 -1.56 -1.20
N ARG A 32 -4.88 -2.85 -1.02
CA ARG A 32 -5.50 -3.66 -2.07
C ARG A 32 -6.84 -3.10 -2.51
N LYS A 33 -7.69 -2.67 -1.57
CA LYS A 33 -8.97 -2.00 -1.90
C LYS A 33 -8.77 -0.75 -2.73
N TRP A 34 -7.76 0.07 -2.41
CA TRP A 34 -7.46 1.27 -3.20
C TRP A 34 -6.90 0.95 -4.58
N MET A 35 -6.07 -0.09 -4.70
CA MET A 35 -5.58 -0.58 -5.99
C MET A 35 -6.74 -1.12 -6.85
N GLU A 36 -7.65 -1.90 -6.27
CA GLU A 36 -8.83 -2.43 -6.97
C GLU A 36 -9.78 -1.31 -7.44
N ASP A 37 -10.02 -0.31 -6.58
CA ASP A 37 -10.78 0.91 -6.92
C ASP A 37 -10.08 1.78 -7.99
N ALA A 38 -8.76 1.63 -8.15
CA ALA A 38 -8.01 2.23 -9.24
C ALA A 38 -7.97 1.35 -10.52
N GLY A 39 -8.65 0.19 -10.53
CA GLY A 39 -8.75 -0.70 -11.70
C GLY A 39 -7.69 -1.79 -11.78
N LEU A 40 -6.81 -1.91 -10.79
CA LEU A 40 -5.70 -2.87 -10.81
C LEU A 40 -6.14 -4.25 -10.33
N ARG A 41 -5.59 -5.30 -10.95
CA ARG A 41 -5.62 -6.65 -10.38
C ARG A 41 -4.62 -6.72 -9.21
N THR A 42 -5.05 -7.20 -8.04
CA THR A 42 -4.18 -7.30 -6.86
C THR A 42 -3.83 -8.73 -6.46
N TRP A 43 -2.67 -8.91 -5.84
CA TRP A 43 -2.31 -10.13 -5.11
C TRP A 43 -1.26 -9.82 -4.03
N VAL A 44 -1.08 -10.75 -3.10
CA VAL A 44 0.01 -10.74 -2.12
C VAL A 44 0.91 -11.92 -2.41
N ASP A 45 2.22 -11.70 -2.49
CA ASP A 45 3.18 -12.79 -2.70
C ASP A 45 3.53 -13.53 -1.39
N GLN A 46 4.37 -14.55 -1.49
CA GLN A 46 4.75 -15.37 -0.33
C GLN A 46 5.61 -14.61 0.69
N MET A 47 6.18 -13.45 0.31
CA MET A 47 6.99 -12.60 1.19
C MET A 47 6.15 -11.49 1.85
N GLY A 48 4.85 -11.40 1.52
CA GLY A 48 3.94 -10.39 2.05
C GLY A 48 3.95 -9.07 1.28
N ASN A 49 4.60 -9.00 0.12
CA ASN A 49 4.51 -7.80 -0.72
C ASN A 49 3.13 -7.73 -1.36
N VAL A 50 2.57 -6.52 -1.42
CA VAL A 50 1.31 -6.24 -2.10
C VAL A 50 1.59 -5.74 -3.49
N HIS A 51 1.00 -6.42 -4.47
CA HIS A 51 1.14 -6.08 -5.87
C HIS A 51 -0.19 -5.62 -6.42
N GLY A 52 -0.15 -4.57 -7.23
CA GLY A 52 -1.24 -4.13 -8.09
C GLY A 52 -0.72 -4.03 -9.51
N ARG A 53 -1.43 -4.62 -10.47
CA ARG A 53 -1.03 -4.62 -11.87
C ARG A 53 -2.19 -4.32 -12.79
N VAL A 54 -1.87 -3.55 -13.82
CA VAL A 54 -2.66 -3.40 -15.02
C VAL A 54 -1.83 -3.86 -16.21
N GLU A 55 -2.45 -4.54 -17.17
CA GLU A 55 -1.73 -5.01 -18.36
C GLU A 55 -1.51 -3.86 -19.33
N GLY A 56 -0.27 -3.70 -19.78
CA GLY A 56 0.04 -2.76 -20.85
C GLY A 56 -0.50 -3.24 -22.20
N ALA A 57 -0.48 -2.34 -23.20
CA ALA A 57 -0.90 -2.67 -24.57
C ALA A 57 -0.10 -3.84 -25.19
N ASN A 58 1.13 -4.07 -24.72
CA ASN A 58 1.95 -5.22 -25.09
C ASN A 58 2.35 -6.00 -23.83
N ALA A 59 1.76 -7.18 -23.63
CA ALA A 59 2.03 -8.02 -22.46
C ALA A 59 3.44 -8.64 -22.44
N ASN A 60 4.20 -8.56 -23.53
CA ASN A 60 5.55 -9.13 -23.64
C ASN A 60 6.67 -8.14 -23.32
N THR A 61 6.35 -6.89 -22.98
CA THR A 61 7.36 -5.91 -22.54
C THR A 61 7.60 -5.98 -21.04
N GLU A 62 8.75 -5.48 -20.60
CA GLU A 62 9.06 -5.35 -19.18
C GLU A 62 8.04 -4.47 -18.46
N ALA A 63 7.75 -4.80 -17.20
CA ALA A 63 6.87 -4.02 -16.36
C ALA A 63 7.64 -2.89 -15.68
N LEU A 64 7.09 -1.67 -15.71
CA LEU A 64 7.55 -0.58 -14.85
C LEU A 64 6.99 -0.81 -13.44
N LEU A 65 7.88 -1.00 -12.47
CA LEU A 65 7.50 -1.10 -11.06
C LEU A 65 7.62 0.25 -10.37
N ILE A 66 6.55 0.66 -9.70
CA ILE A 66 6.51 1.86 -8.86
C ILE A 66 5.94 1.43 -7.51
N GLY A 67 6.61 1.80 -6.43
CA GLY A 67 6.18 1.42 -5.09
C GLY A 67 7.04 2.06 -4.02
N SER A 68 6.77 1.65 -2.78
CA SER A 68 7.55 1.99 -1.60
C SER A 68 7.31 0.91 -0.53
N HIS A 69 7.61 1.20 0.73
CA HIS A 69 7.31 0.30 1.84
C HIS A 69 6.06 0.74 2.61
N MET A 70 5.41 -0.20 3.29
CA MET A 70 4.26 0.11 4.15
C MET A 70 4.58 -0.04 5.63
N ASP A 71 5.60 -0.80 6.02
CA ASP A 71 5.99 -0.92 7.41
C ASP A 71 6.56 0.42 7.93
N THR A 72 6.49 0.59 9.24
CA THR A 72 6.99 1.76 9.94
C THR A 72 7.84 1.35 11.14
N VAL A 73 8.67 2.27 11.60
CA VAL A 73 9.23 2.21 12.96
C VAL A 73 8.17 2.54 14.02
N ILE A 74 8.53 2.40 15.29
CA ILE A 74 7.71 2.83 16.43
C ILE A 74 7.65 4.37 16.44
N ASP A 75 6.46 4.91 16.69
CA ASP A 75 6.18 6.36 16.72
C ASP A 75 6.65 7.08 15.45
N ALA A 76 6.33 6.47 14.30
CA ALA A 76 6.74 6.96 13.00
C ALA A 76 5.93 8.17 12.53
N GLY A 77 6.55 8.95 11.63
CA GLY A 77 5.84 9.93 10.82
C GLY A 77 4.89 9.28 9.81
N LYS A 78 3.94 10.07 9.29
CA LYS A 78 2.86 9.56 8.42
C LYS A 78 3.27 9.32 6.96
N PHE A 79 4.39 9.88 6.51
CA PHE A 79 4.71 9.98 5.08
C PHE A 79 5.77 8.99 4.60
N ASP A 80 6.69 8.59 5.48
CA ASP A 80 7.75 7.65 5.12
C ASP A 80 7.14 6.33 4.67
N GLY A 81 7.53 5.86 3.49
CA GLY A 81 6.90 4.74 2.78
C GLY A 81 5.51 5.05 2.20
N ALA A 82 4.55 5.39 3.06
CA ALA A 82 3.12 5.51 2.71
C ALA A 82 2.84 6.53 1.59
N LEU A 83 3.58 7.64 1.55
CA LEU A 83 3.41 8.66 0.50
C LEU A 83 3.71 8.08 -0.89
N GLY A 84 4.73 7.23 -1.03
CA GLY A 84 5.07 6.61 -2.31
C GLY A 84 3.96 5.69 -2.81
N ILE A 85 3.36 4.90 -1.91
CA ILE A 85 2.25 3.99 -2.21
C ILE A 85 1.02 4.78 -2.68
N VAL A 86 0.60 5.78 -1.89
CA VAL A 86 -0.59 6.58 -2.20
C VAL A 86 -0.40 7.38 -3.49
N SER A 87 0.79 7.92 -3.73
CA SER A 87 1.09 8.67 -4.96
C SER A 87 1.02 7.77 -6.21
N ALA A 88 1.58 6.56 -6.14
CA ALA A 88 1.54 5.60 -7.25
C ALA A 88 0.10 5.19 -7.60
N ILE A 89 -0.69 4.81 -6.59
CA ILE A 89 -2.09 4.43 -6.78
C ILE A 89 -2.91 5.60 -7.33
N SER A 90 -2.72 6.80 -6.78
CA SER A 90 -3.44 8.00 -7.24
C SER A 90 -3.10 8.35 -8.69
N ALA A 91 -1.83 8.25 -9.08
CA ALA A 91 -1.42 8.48 -10.46
C ALA A 91 -2.07 7.48 -11.42
N LEU A 92 -2.04 6.18 -11.10
CA LEU A 92 -2.68 5.14 -11.90
C LEU A 92 -4.19 5.37 -12.01
N LYS A 93 -4.86 5.72 -10.89
CA LYS A 93 -6.29 6.02 -10.89
C LYS A 93 -6.66 7.18 -11.82
N VAL A 94 -5.85 8.25 -11.86
CA VAL A 94 -6.08 9.42 -12.74
C VAL A 94 -5.75 9.10 -14.20
N MET A 95 -4.76 8.25 -14.45
CA MET A 95 -4.42 7.83 -15.82
C MET A 95 -5.46 6.89 -16.44
N HIS A 96 -6.41 6.37 -15.64
CA HIS A 96 -7.43 5.40 -16.07
C HIS A 96 -6.81 4.21 -16.82
N VAL A 97 -5.66 3.76 -16.33
CA VAL A 97 -4.99 2.59 -16.87
C VAL A 97 -5.81 1.33 -16.61
#